data_AF-A0AAN4RKM0-F1
#
_entry.id   AF-A0AAN4RKM0-F1
#
_cell.length_a   1.000
_cell.length_b   1.000
_cell.length_c   1.000
_cell.angle_alpha   90.00
_cell.angle_beta   90.00
_cell.angle_gamma   90.00
#
_symmetry.space_group_name_H-M   'P 1'
#
loop_
_entity.id
_entity.type
_entity.pdbx_description
1 polymer ?
#
loop_
_entity_poly.entity_id
_entity_poly.type
_entity_poly.pdbx_seq_one_letter_code
_entity_poly.pdbx_strand_id
1 'polypeptide(L)'
;MARKKKKQLKMPAIIVGFLLILVGFVFSLMSLTDPVGNNSPLARQEDENMTKQEFIDRLLPHAEELQEGYGILPSVIIGQAILESNWGTSQLAHEYNNLFGIKAYGDQDKVNLETKEYVNEQWITIKGDFRVYNSWEESMDDHTMLFVNGVDWNPQKYEEVLTAQNYEQAAEALQEAGYATDPGYADKVKEVIENYQLDQYD
;
A
#
# COMPACT_ATOMS: atom_id res chain seq x y z
N MET A 1 -4.53 37.68 -41.15
CA MET A 1 -4.90 36.47 -40.37
C MET A 1 -3.63 35.68 -40.08
N ALA A 2 -3.10 35.72 -38.85
CA ALA A 2 -1.84 35.08 -38.50
C ALA A 2 -2.09 33.70 -37.85
N ARG A 3 -1.63 32.63 -38.50
CA ARG A 3 -1.69 31.24 -38.00
C ARG A 3 -0.58 31.04 -36.96
N LYS A 4 -0.92 30.99 -35.68
CA LYS A 4 0.00 30.60 -34.59
C LYS A 4 0.39 29.13 -34.75
N LYS A 5 1.65 28.85 -35.09
CA LYS A 5 2.23 27.49 -35.06
C LYS A 5 2.28 27.01 -33.60
N LYS A 6 1.61 25.90 -33.28
CA LYS A 6 1.73 25.22 -31.98
C LYS A 6 3.17 24.72 -31.82
N LYS A 7 3.90 25.23 -30.83
CA LYS A 7 5.17 24.63 -30.39
C LYS A 7 4.84 23.27 -29.77
N GLN A 8 5.35 22.20 -30.36
CA GLN A 8 5.36 20.90 -29.71
C GLN A 8 6.38 20.97 -28.56
N LEU A 9 5.90 20.89 -27.32
CA LEU A 9 6.77 20.68 -26.17
C LEU A 9 7.33 19.27 -26.29
N LYS A 10 8.66 19.16 -26.46
CA LYS A 10 9.36 17.91 -26.22
C LYS A 10 9.42 17.75 -24.71
N MET A 11 8.65 16.81 -24.15
CA MET A 11 8.83 16.44 -22.75
C MET A 11 10.21 15.80 -22.61
N PRO A 12 11.07 16.26 -21.68
CA PRO A 12 12.26 15.51 -21.34
C PRO A 12 11.80 14.16 -20.79
N ALA A 13 12.42 13.08 -21.24
CA ALA A 13 12.21 11.75 -20.69
C ALA A 13 12.70 11.77 -19.24
N ILE A 14 11.79 12.09 -18.31
CA ILE A 14 11.98 11.78 -16.91
C ILE A 14 11.89 10.26 -16.86
N ILE A 15 13.03 9.59 -16.70
CA ILE A 15 13.06 8.18 -16.34
C ILE A 15 12.52 8.16 -14.92
N VAL A 16 11.22 7.91 -14.85
CA VAL A 16 10.46 7.89 -13.63
C VAL A 16 10.57 6.48 -13.07
N GLY A 17 11.61 6.23 -12.29
CA GLY A 17 11.65 5.13 -11.32
C GLY A 17 10.75 5.51 -10.15
N PHE A 18 9.44 5.38 -10.33
CA PHE A 18 8.48 5.64 -9.27
C PHE A 18 8.06 4.31 -8.67
N LEU A 19 8.70 3.83 -7.61
CA LEU A 19 7.99 2.91 -6.71
C LEU A 19 6.98 3.78 -5.92
N LEU A 20 5.92 4.22 -6.61
CA LEU A 20 4.83 4.99 -6.02
C LEU A 20 3.91 3.97 -5.36
N ILE A 21 4.08 3.81 -4.05
CA ILE A 21 3.03 3.30 -3.19
C ILE A 21 2.01 4.43 -3.12
N LEU A 22 1.05 4.38 -4.03
CA LEU A 22 -0.03 5.33 -4.04
C LEU A 22 -1.00 4.93 -2.95
N VAL A 23 -0.81 5.59 -1.81
CA VAL A 23 -1.82 5.70 -0.76
C VAL A 23 -2.96 6.58 -1.28
N GLY A 24 -3.61 6.10 -2.32
CA GLY A 24 -4.82 6.61 -2.90
C GLY A 24 -5.98 5.81 -2.34
N PHE A 25 -6.25 5.96 -1.05
CA PHE A 25 -7.45 5.54 -0.33
C PHE A 25 -8.22 4.41 -1.05
N VAL A 26 -7.88 3.16 -0.75
CA VAL A 26 -8.63 1.95 -1.14
C VAL A 26 -9.96 1.93 -0.39
N PHE A 27 -10.81 2.91 -0.64
CA PHE A 27 -12.12 3.06 -0.04
C PHE A 27 -13.11 3.33 -1.17
N SER A 28 -14.08 2.43 -1.26
CA SER A 28 -15.18 2.37 -2.22
C SER A 28 -14.89 1.56 -3.50
N LEU A 29 -14.92 0.24 -3.33
CA LEU A 29 -15.85 -0.58 -4.13
C LEU A 29 -16.99 -1.00 -3.19
N MET A 30 -17.90 -0.07 -2.96
CA MET A 30 -19.18 -0.33 -2.33
C MET A 30 -19.94 -1.34 -3.21
N SER A 31 -20.22 -2.53 -2.67
CA SER A 31 -21.07 -3.54 -3.26
C SER A 31 -22.41 -2.95 -3.71
N LEU A 32 -22.61 -2.86 -5.02
CA LEU A 32 -23.93 -2.74 -5.62
C LEU A 32 -24.38 -4.14 -6.01
N THR A 33 -24.95 -4.87 -5.05
CA THR A 33 -25.72 -6.08 -5.37
C THR A 33 -27.13 -5.66 -5.75
N ASP A 34 -27.47 -5.79 -7.03
CA ASP A 34 -28.84 -5.72 -7.54
C ASP A 34 -29.71 -6.85 -6.91
N PRO A 35 -31.02 -6.64 -6.72
CA PRO A 35 -31.88 -7.62 -6.06
C PRO A 35 -32.50 -8.58 -7.09
N VAL A 36 -32.06 -9.84 -7.15
CA VAL A 36 -32.85 -10.91 -7.78
C VAL A 36 -32.66 -12.22 -7.01
N GLY A 37 -33.78 -12.76 -6.53
CA GLY A 37 -33.82 -13.95 -5.69
C GLY A 37 -33.62 -15.27 -6.43
N ASN A 38 -33.27 -16.28 -5.64
CA ASN A 38 -33.80 -17.63 -5.76
C ASN A 38 -33.48 -18.43 -4.48
N ASN A 39 -34.53 -19.03 -3.91
CA ASN A 39 -34.44 -19.90 -2.74
C ASN A 39 -33.84 -21.26 -3.12
N SER A 40 -32.76 -21.66 -2.47
CA SER A 40 -32.28 -23.05 -2.38
C SER A 40 -31.53 -23.23 -1.06
N PRO A 41 -31.99 -24.11 -0.14
CA PRO A 41 -31.39 -24.26 1.17
C PRO A 41 -30.44 -25.46 1.19
N LEU A 42 -29.27 -25.38 0.53
CA LEU A 42 -28.20 -26.36 0.72
C LEU A 42 -26.83 -25.68 0.53
N ALA A 43 -26.11 -25.57 1.64
CA ALA A 43 -24.67 -25.36 1.77
C ALA A 43 -24.06 -24.19 0.99
N ARG A 44 -24.02 -23.01 1.62
CA ARG A 44 -22.92 -22.06 1.39
C ARG A 44 -22.23 -21.89 2.74
N GLN A 45 -21.01 -22.42 2.81
CA GLN A 45 -20.13 -22.33 3.97
C GLN A 45 -20.01 -20.87 4.37
N GLU A 46 -19.97 -20.63 5.67
CA GLU A 46 -19.57 -19.35 6.26
C GLU A 46 -18.18 -19.01 5.68
N ASP A 47 -18.12 -18.04 4.75
CA ASP A 47 -16.86 -17.41 4.38
C ASP A 47 -16.37 -16.70 5.65
N GLU A 48 -15.37 -17.30 6.31
CA GLU A 48 -14.76 -16.82 7.55
C GLU A 48 -14.19 -15.41 7.33
N ASN A 49 -14.92 -14.38 7.78
CA ASN A 49 -14.35 -13.05 7.94
C ASN A 49 -13.26 -13.14 9.01
N MET A 50 -12.00 -13.14 8.57
CA MET A 50 -10.84 -12.97 9.44
C MET A 50 -11.08 -11.78 10.37
N THR A 51 -10.95 -12.00 11.67
CA THR A 51 -11.04 -10.94 12.66
C THR A 51 -9.83 -10.03 12.56
N LYS A 52 -9.96 -8.80 13.07
CA LYS A 52 -8.85 -7.84 13.12
C LYS A 52 -7.62 -8.40 13.85
N GLN A 53 -7.84 -9.15 14.94
CA GLN A 53 -6.76 -9.77 15.68
C GLN A 53 -6.09 -10.89 14.86
N GLU A 54 -6.87 -11.75 14.19
CA GLU A 54 -6.31 -12.79 13.32
C GLU A 54 -5.49 -12.21 12.16
N PHE A 55 -5.87 -11.05 11.63
CA PHE A 55 -5.05 -10.33 10.64
C PHE A 55 -3.70 -9.91 11.22
N ILE A 56 -3.69 -9.31 12.42
CA ILE A 56 -2.46 -8.92 13.11
C ILE A 56 -1.60 -10.16 13.39
N ASP A 57 -2.18 -11.19 13.99
CA ASP A 57 -1.49 -12.44 14.35
C ASP A 57 -0.92 -13.16 13.12
N ARG A 58 -1.57 -13.02 11.95
CA ARG A 58 -1.10 -13.62 10.70
C ARG A 58 0.17 -12.97 10.17
N LEU A 59 0.31 -11.66 10.34
CA LEU A 59 1.44 -10.87 9.84
C LEU A 59 2.59 -10.79 10.84
N LEU A 60 2.28 -10.82 12.14
CA LEU A 60 3.23 -10.53 13.22
C LEU A 60 4.53 -11.35 13.15
N PRO A 61 4.53 -12.70 13.00
CA PRO A 61 5.78 -13.47 13.01
C PRO A 61 6.75 -13.03 11.92
N HIS A 62 6.24 -12.71 10.73
CA HIS A 62 7.09 -12.27 9.62
C HIS A 62 7.49 -10.79 9.76
N ALA A 63 6.65 -9.96 10.38
CA ALA A 63 7.02 -8.58 10.71
C ALA A 63 8.19 -8.53 11.72
N GLU A 64 8.19 -9.42 12.72
CA GLU A 64 9.32 -9.58 13.66
C GLU A 64 10.61 -10.03 12.94
N GLU A 65 10.52 -10.98 12.01
CA GLU A 65 11.66 -11.40 11.18
C GLU A 65 12.25 -10.23 10.37
N LEU A 66 11.37 -9.38 9.79
CA LEU A 66 11.78 -8.21 9.03
C LEU A 66 12.41 -7.13 9.92
N GLN A 67 11.95 -6.97 11.16
CA GLN A 67 12.57 -6.11 12.14
C GLN A 67 13.99 -6.59 12.49
N GLU A 68 14.15 -7.88 12.81
CA GLU A 68 15.46 -8.45 13.14
C GLU A 68 16.45 -8.32 11.97
N GLY A 69 15.97 -8.49 10.74
CA GLY A 69 16.79 -8.44 9.53
C GLY A 69 17.14 -7.02 9.07
N TYR A 70 16.19 -6.08 9.16
CA TYR A 70 16.26 -4.79 8.46
C TYR A 70 15.98 -3.57 9.33
N GLY A 71 15.51 -3.74 10.56
CA GLY A 71 15.31 -2.66 11.54
C GLY A 71 13.97 -1.92 11.45
N ILE A 72 13.11 -2.25 10.48
CA ILE A 72 11.77 -1.67 10.43
C ILE A 72 10.89 -2.22 11.56
N LEU A 73 10.17 -1.33 12.25
CA LEU A 73 9.29 -1.68 13.35
C LEU A 73 8.07 -2.52 12.89
N PRO A 74 7.74 -3.64 13.58
CA PRO A 74 6.55 -4.44 13.27
C PRO A 74 5.25 -3.63 13.33
N SER A 75 5.13 -2.70 14.28
CA SER A 75 3.98 -1.80 14.37
C SER A 75 3.75 -1.00 13.09
N VAL A 76 4.83 -0.56 12.44
CA VAL A 76 4.80 0.21 11.19
C VAL A 76 4.40 -0.69 10.02
N ILE A 77 4.99 -1.88 9.89
CA ILE A 77 4.62 -2.83 8.82
C ILE A 77 3.14 -3.19 8.91
N ILE A 78 2.69 -3.59 10.10
CA ILE A 78 1.31 -4.04 10.32
C ILE A 78 0.34 -2.85 10.21
N GLY A 79 0.70 -1.70 10.75
CA GLY A 79 -0.11 -0.47 10.67
C GLY A 79 -0.33 -0.01 9.22
N GLN A 80 0.72 -0.02 8.40
CA GLN A 80 0.61 0.24 6.97
C GLN A 80 -0.21 -0.85 6.28
N ALA A 81 0.04 -2.14 6.56
CA ALA A 81 -0.74 -3.23 5.97
C ALA A 81 -2.24 -3.08 6.26
N ILE A 82 -2.64 -2.75 7.49
CA ILE A 82 -4.04 -2.48 7.86
C ILE A 82 -4.63 -1.35 7.00
N LEU A 83 -3.92 -0.23 6.91
CA LEU A 83 -4.37 0.98 6.22
C LEU A 83 -4.50 0.76 4.70
N GLU A 84 -3.48 0.17 4.08
CA GLU A 84 -3.40 0.01 2.62
C GLU A 84 -4.31 -1.13 2.09
N SER A 85 -4.49 -2.19 2.89
CA SER A 85 -5.25 -3.38 2.47
C SER A 85 -6.70 -3.42 2.95
N ASN A 86 -7.10 -2.49 3.83
CA ASN A 86 -8.36 -2.56 4.57
C ASN A 86 -8.51 -3.92 5.28
N TRP A 87 -7.56 -4.26 6.16
CA TRP A 87 -7.55 -5.56 6.88
C TRP A 87 -7.50 -6.78 5.95
N GLY A 88 -6.75 -6.69 4.86
CA GLY A 88 -6.62 -7.76 3.86
C GLY A 88 -7.83 -7.95 2.95
N THR A 89 -8.88 -7.14 3.09
CA THR A 89 -10.14 -7.30 2.36
C THR A 89 -10.19 -6.55 1.03
N SER A 90 -9.21 -5.68 0.74
CA SER A 90 -9.12 -5.06 -0.58
C SER A 90 -8.96 -6.10 -1.66
N GLN A 91 -9.46 -5.81 -2.87
CA GLN A 91 -9.31 -6.73 -4.00
C GLN A 91 -7.84 -7.08 -4.26
N LEU A 92 -6.93 -6.10 -4.16
CA LEU A 92 -5.49 -6.31 -4.33
C LEU A 92 -4.91 -7.25 -3.28
N ALA A 93 -5.27 -7.08 -2.01
CA ALA A 93 -4.78 -7.92 -0.93
C ALA A 93 -5.37 -9.33 -0.97
N HIS A 94 -6.67 -9.44 -1.25
CA HIS A 94 -7.40 -10.71 -1.18
C HIS A 94 -7.13 -11.61 -2.41
N GLU A 95 -7.17 -11.05 -3.62
CA GLU A 95 -7.04 -11.84 -4.86
C GLU A 95 -5.58 -11.96 -5.33
N TYR A 96 -4.73 -10.97 -5.01
CA TYR A 96 -3.38 -10.85 -5.57
C TYR A 96 -2.28 -10.76 -4.51
N ASN A 97 -2.64 -10.96 -3.24
CA ASN A 97 -1.74 -10.92 -2.08
C ASN A 97 -0.94 -9.61 -1.92
N ASN A 98 -1.38 -8.51 -2.55
CA ASN A 98 -0.69 -7.23 -2.53
C ASN A 98 -1.26 -6.34 -1.44
N LEU A 99 -0.66 -6.40 -0.25
CA LEU A 99 -1.11 -5.68 0.95
C LEU A 99 -0.94 -4.16 0.83
N PHE A 100 0.11 -3.72 0.13
CA PHE A 100 0.57 -2.31 0.14
C PHE A 100 0.30 -1.57 -1.18
N GLY A 101 -0.47 -2.16 -2.10
CA GLY A 101 -0.79 -1.55 -3.39
C GLY A 101 0.45 -1.29 -4.28
N ILE A 102 1.47 -2.13 -4.18
CA ILE A 102 2.75 -1.94 -4.89
C ILE A 102 2.53 -2.07 -6.40
N LYS A 103 2.94 -1.07 -7.17
CA LYS A 103 2.88 -1.07 -8.64
C LYS A 103 3.97 -1.96 -9.26
N ALA A 104 3.61 -2.63 -10.34
CA ALA A 104 4.55 -3.48 -11.10
C ALA A 104 5.32 -2.69 -12.14
N TYR A 105 6.58 -3.06 -12.36
CA TYR A 105 7.45 -2.49 -13.39
C TYR A 105 8.05 -3.57 -14.28
N GLY A 106 8.21 -3.26 -15.57
CA GLY A 106 8.77 -4.19 -16.54
C GLY A 106 7.93 -5.47 -16.68
N ASP A 107 8.62 -6.60 -16.64
CA ASP A 107 8.08 -7.94 -16.90
C ASP A 107 7.66 -8.70 -15.63
N GLN A 108 7.52 -8.00 -14.50
CA GLN A 108 6.99 -8.57 -13.26
C GLN A 108 5.54 -9.05 -13.46
N ASP A 109 5.17 -10.13 -12.78
CA ASP A 109 3.78 -10.59 -12.71
C ASP A 109 2.89 -9.49 -12.16
N LYS A 110 1.80 -9.23 -12.89
CA LYS A 110 0.98 -8.05 -12.66
C LYS A 110 -0.47 -8.23 -13.04
N VAL A 111 -1.32 -7.49 -12.35
CA VAL A 111 -2.73 -7.31 -12.68
C VAL A 111 -2.99 -5.85 -13.05
N ASN A 112 -3.78 -5.63 -14.10
CA ASN A 112 -4.22 -4.30 -14.50
C ASN A 112 -5.60 -4.01 -13.89
N LEU A 113 -5.67 -3.07 -12.95
CA LEU A 113 -6.90 -2.68 -12.26
C LEU A 113 -7.14 -1.18 -12.35
N GLU A 114 -8.40 -0.77 -12.18
CA GLU A 114 -8.71 0.64 -11.98
C GLU A 114 -8.29 1.08 -10.58
N THR A 115 -7.69 2.27 -10.50
CA THR A 115 -7.25 2.90 -9.26
C THR A 115 -7.57 4.39 -9.28
N LYS A 116 -7.70 4.99 -8.09
CA LYS A 116 -7.89 6.43 -7.93
C LYS A 116 -6.55 7.08 -7.65
N GLU A 117 -6.27 8.15 -8.38
CA GLU A 117 -5.05 8.95 -8.25
C GLU A 117 -5.42 10.38 -7.88
N TYR A 118 -4.63 11.00 -7.02
CA TYR A 118 -4.79 12.41 -6.69
C TYR A 118 -3.82 13.25 -7.53
N VAL A 119 -4.35 13.91 -8.56
CA VAL A 119 -3.55 14.67 -9.53
C VAL A 119 -4.14 16.07 -9.66
N ASN A 120 -3.30 17.10 -9.50
CA ASN A 120 -3.72 18.52 -9.55
C ASN A 120 -4.91 18.81 -8.62
N GLU A 121 -4.81 18.34 -7.37
CA GLU A 121 -5.83 18.52 -6.33
C GLU A 121 -7.19 17.83 -6.61
N GLN A 122 -7.25 16.95 -7.61
CA GLN A 122 -8.46 16.24 -8.01
C GLN A 122 -8.25 14.72 -8.06
N TRP A 123 -9.26 13.99 -7.61
CA TRP A 123 -9.30 12.53 -7.76
C TRP A 123 -9.71 12.14 -9.17
N ILE A 124 -8.92 11.31 -9.82
CA ILE A 124 -9.23 10.72 -11.13
C ILE A 124 -9.12 9.20 -11.05
N THR A 125 -9.94 8.48 -11.82
CA THR A 125 -9.78 7.02 -12.00
C THR A 125 -8.92 6.77 -13.22
N ILE A 126 -7.87 5.97 -13.06
CA ILE A 126 -7.02 5.49 -14.15
C ILE A 126 -6.78 3.99 -14.01
N LYS A 127 -6.14 3.38 -15.00
CA LYS A 127 -5.63 2.00 -14.89
C LYS A 127 -4.20 1.99 -14.38
N GLY A 128 -3.93 1.12 -13.42
CA GLY A 128 -2.59 0.86 -12.88
C GLY A 128 -2.23 -0.61 -13.03
N ASP A 129 -0.94 -0.87 -13.24
CA ASP A 129 -0.35 -2.21 -13.16
C ASP A 129 0.14 -2.43 -11.73
N PHE A 130 -0.40 -3.43 -11.04
CA PHE A 130 -0.06 -3.78 -9.67
C PHE A 130 0.65 -5.13 -9.62
N ARG A 131 1.64 -5.27 -8.73
CA ARG A 131 2.32 -6.55 -8.51
C ARG A 131 1.35 -7.60 -8.00
N VAL A 132 1.57 -8.83 -8.42
CA VAL A 132 0.91 -10.03 -7.91
C VAL A 132 1.92 -10.83 -7.13
N TYR A 133 1.54 -11.30 -5.94
CA TYR A 133 2.41 -12.07 -5.06
C TYR A 133 1.84 -13.47 -4.81
N ASN A 134 2.72 -14.41 -4.47
CA ASN A 134 2.30 -15.76 -4.07
C ASN A 134 1.76 -15.78 -2.63
N SER A 135 2.18 -14.84 -1.78
CA SER A 135 1.72 -14.72 -0.40
C SER A 135 1.81 -13.28 0.13
N TRP A 136 1.19 -13.03 1.28
CA TRP A 136 1.28 -11.75 1.97
C TRP A 136 2.71 -11.45 2.46
N GLU A 137 3.46 -12.48 2.85
CA GLU A 137 4.87 -12.37 3.24
C GLU A 137 5.72 -11.82 2.08
N GLU A 138 5.57 -12.32 0.85
CA GLU A 138 6.29 -11.76 -0.31
C GLU A 138 5.96 -10.27 -0.52
N SER A 139 4.72 -9.86 -0.25
CA SER A 139 4.34 -8.44 -0.30
C SER A 139 4.98 -7.62 0.83
N MET A 140 5.21 -8.21 2.01
CA MET A 140 5.88 -7.57 3.16
C MET A 140 7.39 -7.46 2.94
N ASP A 141 8.00 -8.48 2.35
CA ASP A 141 9.39 -8.46 1.90
C ASP A 141 9.62 -7.31 0.92
N ASP A 142 8.82 -7.21 -0.14
CA ASP A 142 8.96 -6.16 -1.15
C ASP A 142 8.70 -4.75 -0.59
N HIS A 143 7.75 -4.63 0.33
CA HIS A 143 7.52 -3.38 1.07
C HIS A 143 8.74 -2.98 1.90
N THR A 144 9.34 -3.92 2.62
CA THR A 144 10.55 -3.66 3.43
C THR A 144 11.75 -3.33 2.54
N MET A 145 11.86 -3.98 1.38
CA MET A 145 12.91 -3.72 0.41
C MET A 145 12.84 -2.32 -0.21
N LEU A 146 11.67 -1.68 -0.24
CA LEU A 146 11.59 -0.24 -0.60
C LEU A 146 12.36 0.61 0.42
N PHE A 147 12.26 0.30 1.71
CA PHE A 147 12.95 1.08 2.73
C PHE A 147 14.45 0.81 2.74
N VAL A 148 14.83 -0.46 2.58
CA VAL A 148 16.23 -0.90 2.54
C VAL A 148 16.98 -0.37 1.33
N ASN A 149 16.35 -0.40 0.14
CA ASN A 149 17.01 -0.01 -1.10
C ASN A 149 16.77 1.44 -1.49
N GLY A 150 15.77 2.09 -0.88
CA GLY A 150 15.30 3.41 -1.30
C GLY A 150 14.71 3.37 -2.71
N VAL A 151 14.99 4.43 -3.47
CA VAL A 151 14.58 4.55 -4.88
C VAL A 151 15.80 4.83 -5.75
N ASP A 152 15.70 4.56 -7.06
CA ASP A 152 16.82 4.65 -8.01
C ASP A 152 17.65 5.95 -7.92
N TRP A 153 16.98 7.08 -7.63
CA TRP A 153 17.61 8.40 -7.55
C TRP A 153 18.00 8.83 -6.13
N ASN A 154 17.56 8.08 -5.11
CA ASN A 154 17.93 8.29 -3.72
C ASN A 154 17.84 6.96 -2.93
N PRO A 155 18.94 6.19 -2.87
CA PRO A 155 18.95 4.91 -2.16
C PRO A 155 18.80 5.04 -0.64
N GLN A 156 19.04 6.23 -0.07
CA GLN A 156 18.90 6.51 1.37
C GLN A 156 17.53 7.14 1.71
N LYS A 157 16.60 7.17 0.74
CA LYS A 157 15.34 7.93 0.87
C LYS A 157 14.53 7.60 2.13
N TYR A 158 14.60 6.37 2.61
CA TYR A 158 13.83 5.88 3.76
C TYR A 158 14.72 5.42 4.92
N GLU A 159 16.00 5.83 4.96
CA GLU A 159 16.94 5.42 6.02
C GLU A 159 16.44 5.79 7.43
N GLU A 160 15.76 6.92 7.57
CA GLU A 160 15.18 7.36 8.85
C GLU A 160 14.00 6.49 9.31
N VAL A 161 13.30 5.81 8.38
CA VAL A 161 12.24 4.84 8.74
C VAL A 161 12.86 3.60 9.39
N LEU A 162 14.02 3.15 8.88
CA LEU A 162 14.73 1.96 9.38
C LEU A 162 15.48 2.20 10.69
N THR A 163 15.79 3.46 11.00
CA THR A 163 16.58 3.84 12.18
C THR A 163 15.74 4.50 13.29
N ALA A 164 14.45 4.71 13.03
CA ALA A 164 13.48 5.23 13.98
C ALA A 164 13.45 4.38 15.26
N GLN A 165 13.44 5.04 16.41
CA GLN A 165 13.44 4.37 17.71
C GLN A 165 12.03 4.02 18.22
N ASN A 166 11.00 4.57 17.56
CA ASN A 166 9.60 4.32 17.86
C ASN A 166 8.74 4.61 16.63
N TYR A 167 7.49 4.16 16.69
CA TYR A 167 6.55 4.27 15.58
C TYR A 167 6.23 5.71 15.20
N GLU A 168 6.27 6.66 16.15
CA GLU A 168 6.03 8.07 15.86
C GLU A 168 7.14 8.63 14.96
N GLN A 169 8.41 8.36 15.28
CA GLN A 169 9.54 8.76 14.44
C GLN A 169 9.45 8.10 13.06
N ALA A 170 9.11 6.81 13.00
CA ALA A 170 8.99 6.10 11.73
C ALA A 170 7.86 6.67 10.86
N ALA A 171 6.71 7.00 11.45
CA ALA A 171 5.58 7.60 10.76
C ALA A 171 5.89 9.00 10.21
N GLU A 172 6.58 9.85 11.00
CA GLU A 172 7.04 11.15 10.50
C GLU A 172 8.07 10.97 9.38
N ALA A 173 9.03 10.05 9.52
CA ALA A 173 10.00 9.75 8.47
C ALA A 173 9.33 9.27 7.17
N LEU A 174 8.26 8.47 7.25
CA LEU A 174 7.46 8.08 6.08
C LEU A 174 6.83 9.30 5.37
N GLN A 175 6.29 10.24 6.15
CA GLN A 175 5.69 11.48 5.62
C GLN A 175 6.73 12.39 4.98
N GLU A 176 7.86 12.61 5.65
CA GLU A 176 8.97 13.45 5.17
C GLU A 176 9.64 12.87 3.92
N ALA A 177 9.81 11.55 3.87
CA ALA A 177 10.27 10.85 2.68
C ALA A 177 9.25 10.91 1.53
N GLY A 178 8.02 11.33 1.77
CA GLY A 178 6.96 11.38 0.76
C GLY A 178 6.55 9.98 0.30
N TYR A 179 6.40 9.06 1.26
CA TYR A 179 5.84 7.73 1.01
C TYR A 179 4.42 7.83 0.44
N ALA A 180 3.60 8.72 1.01
CA ALA A 180 2.26 9.04 0.55
C ALA A 180 2.15 10.51 0.14
N THR A 181 1.27 10.82 -0.80
CA THR A 181 0.92 12.21 -1.16
C THR A 181 -0.05 12.85 -0.16
N ASP A 182 -0.63 12.06 0.73
CA ASP A 182 -1.53 12.52 1.78
C ASP A 182 -0.74 13.29 2.85
N PRO A 183 -1.08 14.56 3.14
CA PRO A 183 -0.40 15.36 4.16
C PRO A 183 -0.66 14.89 5.61
N GLY A 184 -1.64 14.01 5.84
CA GLY A 184 -1.95 13.41 7.15
C GLY A 184 -1.59 11.93 7.24
N TYR A 185 -0.67 11.44 6.40
CA TYR A 185 -0.33 10.02 6.37
C TYR A 185 0.32 9.55 7.68
N ALA A 186 1.27 10.32 8.22
CA ALA A 186 1.92 10.00 9.49
C ALA A 186 0.88 9.84 10.61
N ASP A 187 -0.06 10.78 10.72
CA ASP A 187 -1.11 10.75 11.74
C ASP A 187 -2.02 9.53 11.60
N LYS A 188 -2.34 9.11 10.38
CA LYS A 188 -3.15 7.89 10.14
C LYS A 188 -2.42 6.63 10.57
N VAL A 189 -1.13 6.51 10.26
CA VAL A 189 -0.31 5.37 10.67
C VAL A 189 -0.24 5.31 12.19
N LYS A 190 0.07 6.43 12.86
CA LYS A 190 0.08 6.54 14.33
C LYS A 190 -1.28 6.17 14.92
N GLU A 191 -2.39 6.69 14.37
CA GLU A 191 -3.74 6.38 14.84
C GLU A 191 -4.08 4.88 14.73
N VAL A 192 -3.68 4.22 13.64
CA VAL A 192 -3.86 2.77 13.50
C VAL A 192 -3.04 2.02 14.56
N ILE A 193 -1.76 2.38 14.72
CA ILE A 193 -0.87 1.74 15.69
C ILE A 193 -1.42 1.89 17.11
N GLU A 194 -1.85 3.09 17.51
CA GLU A 194 -2.39 3.37 18.84
C GLU A 194 -3.73 2.66 19.08
N ASN A 195 -4.65 2.67 18.10
CA ASN A 195 -5.97 2.05 18.24
C ASN A 195 -5.91 0.53 18.44
N TYR A 196 -4.89 -0.13 17.88
CA TYR A 196 -4.69 -1.57 18.00
C TYR A 196 -3.49 -1.94 18.87
N GLN A 197 -2.88 -0.96 19.54
CA GLN A 197 -1.75 -1.13 20.46
C GLN A 197 -0.59 -1.91 19.81
N LEU A 198 -0.30 -1.63 18.54
CA LEU A 198 0.70 -2.38 17.77
C LEU A 198 2.13 -2.11 18.24
N ASP A 199 2.35 -1.02 18.95
CA ASP A 199 3.63 -0.64 19.58
C ASP A 199 4.11 -1.66 20.62
N GLN A 200 3.22 -2.53 21.11
CA GLN A 200 3.60 -3.64 22.00
C GLN A 200 4.48 -4.70 21.33
N TYR A 201 4.60 -4.68 20.00
CA TYR A 201 5.38 -5.62 19.19
C TYR A 201 6.73 -5.06 18.72
N ASP A 202 7.06 -3.81 19.08
CA ASP A 202 8.30 -3.14 18.67
C ASP A 202 9.51 -3.49 19.57
#